data_AF-A0A935BJ01-F1
#
_entry.id   AF-A0A935BJ01-F1
#
_cell.length_a   1.000
_cell.length_b   1.000
_cell.length_c   1.000
_cell.angle_alpha   90.00
_cell.angle_beta   90.00
_cell.angle_gamma   90.00
#
_symmetry.space_group_name_H-M   'P 1'
#
loop_
_entity.id
_entity.type
_entity.pdbx_description
1 polymer ?
#
loop_
_entity_poly.entity_id
_entity_poly.type
_entity_poly.pdbx_seq_one_letter_code
_entity_poly.pdbx_strand_id
1 'polypeptide(L)'
;MNFELNLNGWRDKSDPQAPQYQTLLSQAPPFTDPALRAFPFAPFNARAADWTPTEIARQNAAWTPATRPHANNRLLQSALRTNWEVADNITVTAITSYVDYKPNQCPSSEHLALMAA
;
A
#
# COMPACT_ATOMS: atom_id res chain seq x y z
N MET A 1 17.78 12.60 37.58
CA MET A 1 16.86 12.84 36.44
C MET A 1 17.46 12.21 35.20
N ASN A 2 16.76 11.23 34.63
CA ASN A 2 17.22 10.44 33.48
C ASN A 2 16.22 10.57 32.32
N PHE A 3 16.74 10.53 31.09
CA PHE A 3 15.90 10.58 29.90
C PHE A 3 16.36 9.53 28.87
N GLU A 4 15.39 8.99 28.14
CA GLU A 4 15.57 8.01 27.08
C GLU A 4 14.84 8.51 25.84
N LEU A 5 15.56 8.62 24.72
CA LEU A 5 15.02 9.03 23.43
C LEU A 5 15.13 7.88 22.45
N ASN A 6 14.00 7.48 21.87
CA ASN A 6 13.93 6.57 20.74
C ASN A 6 13.48 7.34 19.51
N LEU A 7 14.23 7.23 18.42
CA LEU A 7 13.90 7.77 17.11
C LEU A 7 14.06 6.67 16.08
N ASN A 8 12.99 6.38 15.34
CA ASN A 8 13.02 5.40 14.28
C ASN A 8 12.11 5.82 13.12
N GLY A 9 12.32 5.21 11.96
CA GLY A 9 11.52 5.50 10.78
C GLY A 9 11.93 4.63 9.60
N TRP A 10 11.08 4.62 8.59
CA TRP A 10 11.32 3.88 7.36
C TRP A 10 10.74 4.63 6.17
N ARG A 11 11.25 4.29 4.98
CA ARG A 11 10.75 4.78 3.71
C ARG A 11 10.68 3.63 2.73
N ASP A 12 9.50 3.41 2.18
CA ASP A 12 9.24 2.39 1.18
C ASP A 12 9.05 3.04 -0.19
N LYS A 13 9.85 2.60 -1.15
CA LYS A 13 9.78 2.98 -2.57
C LYS A 13 9.65 1.77 -3.50
N SER A 14 9.24 0.63 -2.95
CA SER A 14 9.14 -0.61 -3.69
C SER A 14 8.03 -0.53 -4.74
N ASP A 15 8.08 -1.40 -5.74
CA ASP A 15 6.95 -1.53 -6.65
C ASP A 15 5.73 -2.05 -5.89
N PRO A 16 4.53 -1.48 -6.12
CA PRO A 16 3.31 -1.96 -5.46
C PRO A 16 2.93 -3.36 -5.96
N GLN A 17 2.07 -4.05 -5.24
CA GLN A 17 1.64 -5.39 -5.63
C GLN A 17 1.00 -5.39 -7.04
N ALA A 18 1.47 -6.32 -7.87
CA ALA A 18 0.91 -6.60 -9.19
C ALA A 18 -0.16 -7.70 -9.06
N PRO A 19 -1.38 -7.46 -9.51
CA PRO A 19 -2.48 -8.40 -9.41
C PRO A 19 -2.47 -9.50 -10.46
N GLN A 20 -3.23 -10.55 -10.21
CA GLN A 20 -3.42 -11.68 -11.13
C GLN A 20 -4.88 -12.12 -11.19
N TYR A 21 -5.37 -12.38 -12.40
CA TYR A 21 -6.71 -12.92 -12.62
C TYR A 21 -6.72 -14.44 -12.41
N GLN A 22 -7.00 -14.90 -11.19
CA GLN A 22 -6.93 -16.32 -10.83
C GLN A 22 -8.28 -17.05 -10.84
N THR A 23 -9.38 -16.34 -10.60
CA THR A 23 -10.72 -16.94 -10.51
C THR A 23 -11.78 -15.88 -10.74
N LEU A 24 -12.84 -16.27 -11.45
CA LEU A 24 -14.03 -15.48 -11.64
C LEU A 24 -15.15 -15.99 -10.72
N LEU A 25 -15.46 -15.22 -9.67
CA LEU A 25 -16.64 -15.46 -8.84
C LEU A 25 -17.73 -14.49 -9.26
N SER A 26 -18.71 -14.97 -10.03
CA SER A 26 -19.84 -14.15 -10.42
C SER A 26 -20.93 -14.16 -9.36
N GLN A 27 -21.28 -12.96 -8.87
CA GLN A 27 -22.45 -12.78 -8.01
C GLN A 27 -23.77 -12.94 -8.77
N ALA A 28 -23.76 -12.69 -10.09
CA ALA A 28 -24.94 -12.80 -10.95
C ALA A 28 -24.55 -13.46 -12.29
N PRO A 29 -24.51 -14.81 -12.35
CA PRO A 29 -24.01 -15.55 -13.50
C PRO A 29 -24.59 -15.13 -14.87
N PRO A 30 -25.90 -14.82 -15.03
CA PRO A 30 -26.46 -14.43 -16.33
C PRO A 30 -25.93 -13.10 -16.88
N PHE A 31 -25.41 -12.23 -16.02
CA PHE A 31 -24.94 -10.87 -16.38
C PHE A 31 -23.42 -10.76 -16.38
N THR A 32 -22.73 -11.89 -16.23
CA THR A 32 -21.26 -11.89 -16.32
C THR A 32 -20.89 -11.77 -17.78
N ASP A 33 -20.07 -10.78 -18.10
CA ASP A 33 -19.58 -10.58 -19.45
C ASP A 33 -18.94 -11.89 -19.99
N PRO A 34 -19.42 -12.41 -21.14
CA PRO A 34 -18.88 -13.59 -21.78
C PRO A 34 -17.37 -13.51 -22.07
N ALA A 35 -16.83 -12.32 -22.34
CA ALA A 35 -15.40 -12.13 -22.60
C ALA A 35 -14.56 -12.47 -21.36
N LEU A 36 -15.05 -12.13 -20.16
CA LEU A 36 -14.38 -12.48 -18.89
C LEU A 36 -14.31 -13.98 -18.65
N ARG A 37 -15.37 -14.71 -19.03
CA ARG A 37 -15.40 -16.17 -18.91
C ARG A 37 -14.47 -16.87 -19.88
N ALA A 38 -14.24 -16.27 -21.04
CA ALA A 38 -13.33 -16.80 -22.06
C ALA A 38 -11.87 -16.39 -21.81
N PHE A 39 -11.62 -15.41 -20.94
CA PHE A 39 -10.27 -14.93 -20.63
C PHE A 39 -9.47 -15.99 -19.85
N PRO A 40 -8.25 -16.33 -20.29
CA PRO A 40 -7.43 -17.32 -19.59
C PRO A 40 -7.03 -16.82 -18.21
N PHE A 41 -7.15 -17.68 -17.20
CA PHE A 41 -6.62 -17.37 -15.87
C PHE A 41 -5.10 -17.27 -15.91
N ALA A 42 -4.55 -16.39 -15.07
CA ALA A 42 -3.11 -16.26 -14.88
C ALA A 42 -2.54 -17.61 -14.40
N PRO A 43 -1.35 -18.02 -14.89
CA PRO A 43 -0.69 -19.20 -14.36
C PRO A 43 -0.42 -18.97 -12.86
N PHE A 44 -0.45 -20.05 -12.06
CA PHE A 44 -0.15 -20.04 -10.62
C PHE A 44 1.34 -19.79 -10.34
N ASN A 45 1.86 -18.70 -10.88
CA ASN A 45 3.24 -18.25 -10.80
C ASN A 45 3.23 -16.76 -10.50
N ALA A 46 3.74 -16.39 -9.32
CA ALA A 46 3.78 -15.00 -8.86
C ALA A 46 4.55 -14.05 -9.82
N ARG A 47 5.48 -14.58 -10.64
CA ARG A 47 6.23 -13.77 -11.60
C ARG A 47 5.50 -13.50 -12.92
N ALA A 48 4.31 -14.08 -13.11
CA ALA A 48 3.48 -13.82 -14.28
C ALA A 48 2.58 -12.59 -14.12
N ALA A 49 2.57 -11.97 -12.94
CA ALA A 49 1.84 -10.73 -12.69
C ALA A 49 2.55 -9.58 -13.41
N ASP A 50 1.79 -8.72 -14.07
CA ASP A 50 2.32 -7.52 -14.69
C ASP A 50 1.46 -6.32 -14.28
N TRP A 51 2.09 -5.16 -14.16
CA TRP A 51 1.38 -3.91 -13.97
C TRP A 51 0.82 -3.50 -15.33
N THR A 52 -0.35 -4.05 -15.68
CA THR A 52 -1.06 -3.63 -16.89
C THR A 52 -1.23 -2.10 -16.85
N PRO A 53 -0.80 -1.36 -17.89
CA PRO A 53 -1.29 -0.01 -18.10
C PRO A 53 -2.80 -0.15 -18.17
N THR A 54 -3.54 0.48 -17.26
CA THR A 54 -5.01 0.46 -17.28
C THR A 54 -5.43 0.72 -18.73
N GLU A 55 -6.35 -0.05 -19.28
CA GLU A 55 -6.84 0.19 -20.65
C GLU A 55 -7.39 1.63 -20.81
N ILE A 56 -7.84 2.21 -19.69
CA ILE A 56 -8.16 3.64 -19.54
C ILE A 56 -6.97 4.57 -19.81
N ALA A 57 -5.73 4.19 -19.49
CA ALA A 57 -4.54 4.93 -19.89
C ALA A 57 -4.35 4.88 -21.42
N ARG A 58 -4.55 3.73 -22.07
CA ARG A 58 -4.47 3.66 -23.54
C ARG A 58 -5.55 4.50 -24.23
N GLN A 59 -6.73 4.62 -23.63
CA GLN A 59 -7.86 5.36 -24.21
C GLN A 59 -7.88 6.87 -23.85
N ASN A 60 -7.27 7.30 -22.73
CA ASN A 60 -7.38 8.69 -22.26
C ASN A 60 -6.09 9.40 -21.81
N ALA A 61 -4.93 8.74 -21.69
CA ALA A 61 -3.66 9.43 -21.42
C ALA A 61 -2.44 8.50 -21.62
N ALA A 62 -1.49 8.91 -22.47
CA ALA A 62 -0.23 8.20 -22.67
C ALA A 62 0.38 7.70 -21.34
N TRP A 63 0.95 6.49 -21.34
CA TRP A 63 1.67 5.96 -20.19
C TRP A 63 2.75 6.97 -19.78
N THR A 64 2.51 7.64 -18.66
CA THR A 64 3.37 8.68 -18.11
C THR A 64 3.78 8.24 -16.72
N PRO A 65 4.93 8.71 -16.18
CA PRO A 65 5.34 8.40 -14.82
C PRO A 65 4.27 8.67 -13.75
N ALA A 66 3.30 9.55 -14.04
CA ALA A 66 2.17 9.88 -13.18
C ALA A 66 1.07 8.81 -13.13
N THR A 67 0.93 7.97 -14.18
CA THR A 67 -0.09 6.90 -14.26
C THR A 67 0.48 5.51 -13.94
N ARG A 68 1.79 5.40 -13.65
CA ARG A 68 2.42 4.15 -13.23
C ARG A 68 2.09 3.86 -11.76
N PRO A 69 1.73 2.61 -11.41
CA PRO A 69 1.65 2.17 -10.03
C PRO A 69 2.96 2.46 -9.30
N HIS A 70 2.88 3.05 -8.11
CA HIS A 70 4.04 3.41 -7.31
C HIS A 70 3.74 3.30 -5.82
N ALA A 71 4.78 3.09 -5.01
CA ALA A 71 4.74 3.30 -3.57
C ALA A 71 5.85 4.29 -3.17
N ASN A 72 5.52 5.22 -2.29
CA ASN A 72 6.43 6.19 -1.67
C ASN A 72 5.92 6.51 -0.26
N ASN A 73 5.80 5.46 0.55
CA ASN A 73 5.31 5.56 1.91
C ASN A 73 6.46 5.91 2.85
N ARG A 74 6.19 6.72 3.88
CA ARG A 74 7.19 7.04 4.90
C ARG A 74 6.56 7.07 6.29
N LEU A 75 7.35 6.64 7.26
CA LEU A 75 7.01 6.71 8.68
C LEU A 75 8.18 7.29 9.45
N LEU A 76 7.88 8.20 10.37
CA LEU A 76 8.79 8.70 11.38
C LEU A 76 8.11 8.57 12.74
N GLN A 77 8.81 8.01 13.71
CA GLN A 77 8.35 7.89 15.08
C GLN A 77 9.43 8.38 16.05
N SER A 78 8.99 9.10 17.08
CA SER A 78 9.81 9.48 18.22
C SER A 78 9.11 9.12 19.52
N ALA A 79 9.88 8.71 20.52
CA ALA A 79 9.41 8.51 21.88
C ALA A 79 10.45 9.05 22.87
N LEU A 80 10.02 9.93 23.76
CA LEU A 80 10.80 10.48 24.85
C LEU A 80 10.23 9.98 26.16
N ARG A 81 11.09 9.38 26.99
CA ARG A 81 10.78 9.04 28.38
C ARG A 81 11.69 9.84 29.29
N THR A 82 11.11 10.42 30.33
CA THR A 82 11.84 11.14 31.37
C THR A 82 11.44 10.55 32.72
N ASN A 83 12.41 10.15 33.54
CA ASN A 83 12.15 9.91 34.96
C ASN A 83 12.85 10.96 35.82
N TRP A 84 12.10 11.48 36.79
CA TRP A 84 12.55 12.51 37.71
C TRP A 84 12.30 12.04 39.15
N GLU A 85 13.37 11.95 39.92
CA GLU A 85 13.33 11.71 41.36
C GLU A 85 13.03 13.05 42.06
N VAL A 86 11.84 13.16 42.67
CA VAL A 86 11.34 14.40 43.30
C VAL A 86 11.68 14.45 44.79
N ALA A 87 11.73 13.28 45.43
CA ALA A 87 12.14 13.09 46.82
C ALA A 87 12.70 11.67 46.96
N ASP A 88 13.33 11.37 48.10
CA ASP A 88 13.75 10.00 48.41
C ASP A 88 12.54 9.05 48.29
N ASN A 89 12.69 8.01 47.46
CA ASN A 89 11.65 7.05 47.07
C ASN A 89 10.48 7.53 46.19
N ILE A 90 10.45 8.77 45.68
CA ILE A 90 9.37 9.24 44.77
C ILE A 90 9.94 9.56 43.38
N THR A 91 9.52 8.78 42.38
CA THR A 91 9.89 8.98 40.97
C THR A 91 8.66 9.32 40.12
N VAL A 92 8.72 10.46 39.43
CA VAL A 92 7.76 10.86 38.40
C VAL A 92 8.28 10.40 37.04
N THR A 93 7.48 9.61 36.31
CA THR A 93 7.79 9.19 34.94
C THR A 93 6.86 9.91 33.97
N ALA A 94 7.44 10.59 32.98
CA ALA A 94 6.73 11.19 31.87
C ALA A 94 7.13 10.48 30.56
N ILE A 95 6.15 10.16 29.72
CA ILE A 95 6.37 9.53 28.42
C ILE A 95 5.62 10.35 27.37
N THR A 96 6.29 10.70 26.28
CA THR A 96 5.72 11.44 25.15
C THR A 96 6.10 10.73 23.86
N SER A 97 5.14 10.52 22.96
CA SER A 97 5.39 9.87 21.66
C SER A 97 4.76 10.65 20.53
N TYR A 98 5.42 10.66 19.37
CA TYR A 98 4.93 11.28 18.15
C TYR A 98 5.17 10.38 16.94
N VAL A 99 4.20 10.32 16.03
CA VAL A 99 4.27 9.51 14.80
C VAL A 99 3.77 10.35 13.63
N ASP A 100 4.58 10.50 12.59
CA ASP A 100 4.19 11.04 11.28
C ASP A 100 4.20 9.90 10.26
N TYR A 101 3.02 9.57 9.72
CA TYR A 101 2.89 8.61 8.64
C TYR A 101 2.33 9.32 7.40
N LYS A 102 3.07 9.24 6.29
CA LYS A 102 2.61 9.75 4.99
C LYS A 102 2.56 8.63 3.97
N PRO A 103 1.37 8.09 3.69
CA PRO A 103 1.18 7.17 2.58
C PRO A 103 1.14 7.96 1.27
N ASN A 104 1.88 7.50 0.28
CA ASN A 104 1.78 7.98 -1.09
C ASN A 104 1.96 6.78 -2.02
N GLN A 105 0.84 6.14 -2.35
CA GLN A 105 0.84 4.93 -3.15
C GLN A 105 -0.35 4.90 -4.10
N CYS A 106 -0.11 4.42 -5.31
CA CYS A 106 -1.12 4.13 -6.31
C CYS A 106 -1.01 2.64 -6.67
N PRO A 107 -1.88 1.77 -6.13
CA PRO A 107 -1.93 0.38 -6.56
C PRO A 107 -2.47 0.28 -7.99
N SER A 108 -2.04 -0.72 -8.75
CA SER A 108 -2.68 -1.04 -10.02
C SER A 108 -4.12 -1.50 -9.77
N SER A 109 -5.06 -0.96 -10.52
CA SER A 109 -6.47 -1.37 -10.49
C SER A 109 -6.74 -2.44 -11.57
N GLU A 110 -6.65 -3.73 -11.24
CA GLU A 110 -7.09 -4.78 -12.18
C GLU A 110 -8.62 -4.88 -12.29
N HIS A 111 -9.36 -4.34 -11.33
CA HIS A 111 -10.82 -4.52 -11.29
C HIS A 111 -11.57 -3.68 -12.32
N LEU A 112 -10.97 -2.58 -12.81
CA LEU A 112 -11.64 -1.65 -13.74
C LEU A 112 -11.31 -1.95 -15.20
N ALA A 113 -10.18 -2.59 -15.49
CA ALA A 113 -9.76 -2.90 -16.86
C ALA A 113 -10.62 -4.01 -17.49
N LEU A 114 -11.13 -4.95 -16.70
CA LEU A 114 -12.00 -6.03 -17.21
C LEU A 114 -13.47 -5.60 -17.42
N MET A 115 -13.90 -4.45 -16.91
CA MET A 115 -15.29 -3.98 -17.04
C MET A 115 -15.50 -3.09 -18.29
N ALA A 116 -14.43 -2.83 -19.06
CA ALA A 116 -14.40 -1.89 -20.18
C ALA A 116 -14.21 -2.54 -21.56
N ALA A 117 -14.22 -3.87 -21.63
CA ALA A 117 -14.13 -4.64 -22.87
C ALA A 117 -15.51 -5.08 -23.37
#